data_AF-A0AAV7KA14-F1
#
_entry.id   AF-A0AAV7KA14-F1
#
_cell.length_a   1.000
_cell.length_b   1.000
_cell.length_c   1.000
_cell.angle_alpha   90.00
_cell.angle_beta   90.00
_cell.angle_gamma   90.00
#
_symmetry.space_group_name_H-M   'P 1'
#
loop_
_entity.id
_entity.type
_entity.pdbx_description
1 polymer ?
#
loop_
_entity_poly.entity_id
_entity_poly.type
_entity_poly.pdbx_seq_one_letter_code
_entity_poly.pdbx_strand_id
1 'polypeptide(L)'
;MLNPLIERLGSGKQRQIKANNARSLVSLAINNPRLSVRKLTCKFNKRRGLSFSHEAVRIEMKRRGFTRKVARKIPMLTQTHKAYRVDWAKSNRCRDWEKVIFSDEMSI
;
A
#
# COMPACT_ATOMS: atom_id res chain seq x y z
N MET A 1 8.73 -41.98 36.20
CA MET A 1 9.13 -40.71 35.53
C MET A 1 7.98 -40.30 34.62
N LEU A 2 7.36 -39.13 34.82
CA LEU A 2 6.25 -38.64 34.00
C LEU A 2 6.76 -38.30 32.59
N ASN A 3 6.14 -38.87 31.55
CA ASN A 3 6.29 -38.37 30.18
C ASN A 3 5.55 -37.03 30.08
N PRO A 4 6.22 -35.92 29.75
CA PRO A 4 5.52 -34.68 29.49
C PRO A 4 4.73 -34.86 28.18
N LEU A 5 3.42 -34.70 28.28
CA LEU A 5 2.53 -34.67 27.12
C LEU A 5 3.01 -33.59 26.15
N ILE A 6 3.64 -34.00 25.05
CA ILE A 6 3.97 -33.11 23.94
C ILE A 6 2.62 -32.71 23.33
N GLU A 7 2.10 -31.55 23.73
CA GLU A 7 0.92 -30.96 23.09
C GLU A 7 1.25 -30.74 21.61
N ARG A 8 0.72 -31.61 20.74
CA ARG A 8 0.79 -31.40 19.30
C ARG A 8 -0.04 -30.16 18.98
N LEU A 9 0.62 -29.05 18.65
CA LEU A 9 -0.03 -27.87 18.08
C LEU A 9 -0.95 -28.33 16.94
N GLY A 10 -2.27 -28.17 17.13
CA GLY A 10 -3.26 -28.60 16.15
C GLY A 10 -3.02 -27.96 14.79
N SER A 11 -3.23 -28.72 13.71
CA SER A 11 -3.17 -28.16 12.36
C SER A 11 -4.36 -27.24 12.15
N GLY A 12 -4.16 -25.93 12.35
CA GLY A 12 -5.19 -24.93 12.11
C GLY A 12 -5.73 -24.95 10.68
N LYS A 13 -6.84 -24.24 10.45
CA LYS A 13 -7.49 -24.17 9.13
C LYS A 13 -6.51 -23.77 8.03
N GLN A 14 -6.42 -24.58 6.98
CA GLN A 14 -5.61 -24.26 5.81
C GLN A 14 -6.08 -22.97 5.14
N ARG A 15 -5.14 -22.23 4.56
CA ARG A 15 -5.42 -20.96 3.88
C ARG A 15 -6.27 -21.21 2.64
N GLN A 16 -7.38 -20.46 2.50
CA GLN A 16 -8.22 -20.52 1.31
C GLN A 16 -7.45 -20.07 0.06
N ILE A 17 -6.64 -19.00 0.18
CA ILE A 17 -5.81 -18.49 -0.92
C ILE A 17 -4.40 -19.06 -0.77
N LYS A 18 -4.04 -19.98 -1.66
CA LYS A 18 -2.68 -20.58 -1.73
C LYS A 18 -1.62 -19.51 -2.05
N ALA A 19 -0.37 -19.79 -1.71
CA ALA A 19 0.75 -18.85 -1.85
C ALA A 19 0.91 -18.26 -3.27
N ASN A 20 0.75 -19.08 -4.33
CA ASN A 20 0.85 -18.62 -5.72
C ASN A 20 -0.24 -17.61 -6.07
N ASN A 21 -1.47 -17.91 -5.71
CA ASN A 21 -2.63 -17.05 -5.91
C ASN A 21 -2.48 -15.75 -5.11
N ALA A 22 -1.99 -15.84 -3.88
CA ALA A 22 -1.78 -14.69 -3.04
C ALA A 22 -0.65 -13.77 -3.55
N ARG A 23 0.44 -14.31 -4.12
CA ARG A 23 1.47 -13.51 -4.80
C ARG A 23 0.88 -12.74 -5.98
N SER A 24 0.05 -13.40 -6.78
CA SER A 24 -0.65 -12.75 -7.90
C SER A 24 -1.64 -11.68 -7.46
N LEU A 25 -2.33 -11.91 -6.35
CA LEU A 25 -3.27 -10.95 -5.77
C LEU A 25 -2.54 -9.68 -5.29
N VAL A 26 -1.39 -9.83 -4.63
CA VAL A 26 -0.52 -8.72 -4.22
C VAL A 26 -0.05 -7.91 -5.43
N SER A 27 0.48 -8.58 -6.45
CA SER A 27 0.90 -7.90 -7.68
C SER A 27 -0.26 -7.13 -8.32
N LEU A 28 -1.47 -7.69 -8.34
CA LEU A 28 -2.64 -7.01 -8.86
C LEU A 28 -3.01 -5.77 -8.02
N ALA A 29 -2.93 -5.87 -6.69
CA ALA A 29 -3.23 -4.78 -5.78
C ALA A 29 -2.21 -3.62 -5.89
N ILE A 30 -0.91 -3.93 -5.96
CA ILE A 30 0.15 -2.92 -6.10
C ILE A 30 0.01 -2.15 -7.41
N ASN A 31 -0.29 -2.84 -8.51
CA ASN A 31 -0.49 -2.23 -9.82
C ASN A 31 -1.81 -1.43 -9.93
N ASN A 32 -2.73 -1.59 -8.97
CA ASN A 32 -4.05 -0.96 -9.02
C ASN A 32 -4.47 -0.45 -7.63
N PRO A 33 -3.72 0.49 -7.02
CA PRO A 33 -3.86 0.85 -5.61
C PRO A 33 -5.20 1.54 -5.29
N ARG A 34 -5.92 2.03 -6.31
CA ARG A 34 -7.24 2.68 -6.16
C ARG A 34 -8.42 1.70 -6.21
N LEU A 35 -8.19 0.42 -6.51
CA LEU A 35 -9.28 -0.54 -6.57
C LEU A 35 -9.78 -0.89 -5.18
N SER A 36 -11.11 -0.89 -5.02
CA SER A 36 -11.73 -1.45 -3.83
C SER A 36 -11.53 -2.96 -3.79
N VAL A 37 -11.57 -3.56 -2.59
CA VAL A 37 -11.43 -5.01 -2.40
C VAL A 37 -12.44 -5.80 -3.25
N ARG A 38 -13.68 -5.31 -3.39
CA ARG A 38 -14.71 -5.94 -4.23
C ARG A 38 -14.33 -5.96 -5.71
N LYS A 39 -13.90 -4.81 -6.26
CA LYS A 39 -13.45 -4.72 -7.66
C LYS A 39 -12.16 -5.53 -7.89
N LEU A 40 -11.24 -5.49 -6.93
CA LEU A 40 -10.02 -6.31 -6.93
C LEU A 40 -10.35 -7.81 -6.98
N THR A 41 -11.31 -8.25 -6.17
CA THR A 41 -11.77 -9.65 -6.13
C THR A 41 -12.36 -10.07 -7.46
N CYS A 42 -13.26 -9.26 -8.04
CA CYS A 42 -13.84 -9.55 -9.36
C CYS A 42 -12.74 -9.67 -10.44
N LYS A 43 -11.81 -8.71 -10.49
CA LYS A 43 -10.68 -8.73 -11.44
C LYS A 43 -9.75 -9.92 -11.22
N PHE A 44 -9.51 -10.28 -9.96
CA PHE A 44 -8.67 -11.42 -9.58
C PHE A 44 -9.30 -12.75 -9.99
N ASN A 45 -10.57 -12.96 -9.62
CA ASN A 45 -11.36 -14.13 -9.95
C ASN A 45 -11.46 -14.32 -11.47
N LYS A 46 -11.80 -13.26 -12.21
CA LYS A 46 -11.86 -13.28 -13.69
C LYS A 46 -10.53 -13.64 -14.32
N ARG A 47 -9.42 -13.10 -13.82
CA ARG A 47 -8.07 -13.37 -14.37
C ARG A 47 -7.57 -14.79 -14.11
N ARG A 48 -8.02 -15.43 -13.01
CA ARG A 48 -7.52 -16.72 -12.55
C ARG A 48 -8.49 -17.88 -12.75
N GLY A 49 -9.72 -17.63 -13.18
CA GLY A 49 -10.78 -18.65 -13.26
C GLY A 49 -11.17 -19.18 -11.88
N LEU A 50 -11.19 -18.31 -10.86
CA LEU A 50 -11.46 -18.67 -9.47
C LEU A 50 -12.73 -17.98 -8.96
N SER A 51 -13.28 -18.49 -7.85
CA SER A 51 -14.46 -17.89 -7.20
C SER A 51 -14.22 -17.70 -5.70
N PHE A 52 -13.35 -16.74 -5.35
CA PHE A 52 -13.16 -16.35 -3.95
C PHE A 52 -14.11 -15.24 -3.53
N SER A 53 -14.54 -15.28 -2.26
CA SER A 53 -15.29 -14.18 -1.66
C SER A 53 -14.39 -12.96 -1.45
N HIS A 54 -14.99 -11.77 -1.48
CA HIS A 54 -14.27 -10.53 -1.23
C HIS A 54 -13.70 -10.47 0.20
N GLU A 55 -14.31 -11.15 1.16
CA GLU A 55 -13.83 -11.22 2.53
C GLU A 55 -12.57 -12.09 2.66
N ALA A 56 -12.50 -13.21 1.95
CA ALA A 56 -11.28 -14.02 1.88
C ALA A 56 -10.10 -13.22 1.31
N VAL A 57 -10.37 -12.45 0.25
CA VAL A 57 -9.39 -11.53 -0.34
C VAL A 57 -9.00 -10.43 0.64
N ARG A 58 -9.96 -9.85 1.39
CA ARG A 58 -9.69 -8.83 2.41
C ARG A 58 -8.75 -9.35 3.50
N ILE A 59 -9.02 -10.54 4.03
CA ILE A 59 -8.22 -11.16 5.08
C ILE A 59 -6.79 -11.41 4.59
N GLU A 60 -6.62 -11.98 3.38
CA GLU A 60 -5.30 -12.23 2.82
C GLU A 60 -4.54 -10.92 2.54
N MET A 61 -5.22 -9.86 2.08
CA MET A 61 -4.63 -8.53 1.91
C MET A 61 -4.18 -7.92 3.24
N LYS A 62 -5.03 -7.97 4.27
CA LYS A 62 -4.71 -7.47 5.61
C LYS A 62 -3.51 -8.21 6.22
N ARG A 63 -3.48 -9.53 6.07
CA ARG A 63 -2.37 -10.40 6.52
C ARG A 63 -1.03 -10.02 5.88
N ARG A 64 -1.07 -9.39 4.71
CA ARG A 64 0.11 -8.91 3.96
C ARG A 64 0.39 -7.42 4.16
N GLY A 65 -0.27 -6.77 5.10
CA GLY A 65 -0.03 -5.36 5.46
C GLY A 65 -0.76 -4.34 4.60
N PHE A 66 -1.66 -4.75 3.71
CA PHE A 66 -2.46 -3.80 2.94
C PHE A 66 -3.52 -3.15 3.84
N THR A 67 -3.56 -1.82 3.77
CA THR A 67 -4.49 -0.98 4.52
C THR A 67 -5.20 -0.02 3.58
N ARG A 68 -6.45 0.34 3.91
CA ARG A 68 -7.17 1.38 3.18
C ARG A 68 -6.62 2.74 3.60
N LYS A 69 -6.08 3.50 2.66
CA LYS A 69 -5.62 4.87 2.87
C LYS A 69 -6.25 5.82 1.86
N VAL A 70 -6.60 7.02 2.31
CA VAL A 70 -7.01 8.12 1.45
C VAL A 70 -5.74 8.88 1.05
N ALA A 71 -5.57 9.16 -0.23
CA ALA A 71 -4.45 9.97 -0.70
C ALA A 71 -4.56 11.39 -0.11
N ARG A 72 -3.43 11.96 0.33
CA ARG A 72 -3.41 13.34 0.83
C ARG A 72 -3.72 14.29 -0.33
N LYS A 73 -4.44 15.38 -0.04
CA LYS A 73 -4.60 16.49 -0.99
C LYS A 73 -3.22 17.11 -1.21
N ILE A 74 -2.80 17.22 -2.46
CA ILE A 74 -1.52 17.81 -2.87
C ILE A 74 -1.78 18.85 -3.94
N PRO A 75 -0.99 19.94 -4.02
CA PRO A 75 -1.11 20.88 -5.12
C PRO A 75 -0.81 20.19 -6.44
N MET A 76 -1.56 20.54 -7.48
CA MET A 76 -1.36 19.99 -8.81
C MET A 76 -0.11 20.61 -9.45
N LEU A 77 0.98 19.85 -9.50
CA LEU A 77 2.23 20.29 -10.09
C LEU A 77 2.37 19.78 -11.53
N THR A 78 2.60 20.70 -12.46
CA THR A 78 3.04 20.37 -13.83
C THR A 78 4.46 19.80 -13.79
N GLN A 79 4.90 19.20 -14.91
CA GLN A 79 6.26 18.68 -15.00
C GLN A 79 7.30 19.80 -14.86
N THR A 80 7.03 20.97 -15.45
CA THR A 80 7.88 22.16 -15.33
C THR A 80 8.00 22.64 -13.89
N HIS A 81 6.90 22.70 -13.13
CA HIS A 81 6.96 23.08 -11.71
C HIS A 81 7.85 22.13 -10.90
N LYS A 82 7.81 20.83 -11.19
CA LYS A 82 8.65 19.84 -10.51
C LYS A 82 10.12 20.04 -10.83
N ALA A 83 10.46 20.29 -12.10
CA ALA A 83 11.83 20.56 -12.53
C ALA A 83 12.40 21.78 -11.79
N TYR A 84 11.69 22.92 -11.84
CA TYR A 84 12.13 24.14 -11.16
C TYR A 84 12.28 23.98 -9.65
N ARG A 85 11.37 23.24 -8.99
CA ARG A 85 11.51 22.96 -7.55
C ARG A 85 12.76 22.15 -7.24
N VAL A 86 13.06 21.14 -8.04
CA VAL A 86 14.26 20.30 -7.86
C VAL A 86 15.53 21.11 -8.13
N ASP A 87 15.55 21.91 -9.18
CA ASP A 87 16.70 22.74 -9.54
C ASP A 87 16.95 23.80 -8.48
N TRP A 88 15.89 24.49 -8.01
CA TRP A 88 15.99 25.43 -6.91
C TRP A 88 16.54 24.77 -5.64
N ALA A 89 16.06 23.57 -5.29
CA ALA A 89 16.54 22.84 -4.12
C ALA A 89 18.03 22.44 -4.24
N LYS A 90 18.48 22.04 -5.43
CA LYS A 90 19.90 21.75 -5.69
C LYS A 90 20.76 23.01 -5.55
N SER A 91 20.35 24.12 -6.17
CA SER A 91 21.10 25.38 -6.16
C SER A 91 21.18 26.00 -4.75
N ASN A 92 20.16 25.78 -3.91
CA ASN A 92 20.12 26.32 -2.54
C ASN A 92 20.54 25.30 -1.47
N ARG A 93 21.08 24.14 -1.85
CA ARG A 93 21.45 23.07 -0.89
C ARG A 93 22.44 23.53 0.18
N CYS A 94 23.39 24.39 -0.20
CA CYS A 94 24.44 24.91 0.69
C CYS A 94 24.20 26.37 1.11
N ARG A 95 22.97 26.87 0.94
CA ARG A 95 22.62 28.24 1.31
C ARG A 95 22.66 28.39 2.83
N ASP A 96 23.23 29.51 3.29
CA ASP A 96 23.16 29.91 4.68
C ASP A 96 21.75 30.43 5.00
N TRP A 97 20.95 29.61 5.67
CA TRP A 97 19.56 29.91 6.00
C TRP A 97 19.43 30.89 7.18
N GLU A 98 20.48 31.10 7.98
CA GLU A 98 20.45 32.03 9.12
C GLU A 98 20.33 33.50 8.67
N LYS A 99 20.72 33.77 7.42
CA LYS A 99 20.63 35.10 6.79
C LYS A 99 19.37 35.29 5.95
N VAL A 100 18.43 34.34 5.96
CA VAL A 100 17.22 34.38 5.11
C VAL A 100 15.98 34.56 5.97
N ILE A 101 15.21 35.62 5.68
CA ILE A 101 13.89 35.84 6.26
C ILE A 101 12.83 35.41 5.24
N PHE A 102 11.87 34.58 5.67
CA PHE A 102 10.72 34.18 4.86
C PHE A 102 9.49 34.98 5.29
N SER A 103 8.72 35.45 4.31
CA SER A 103 7.43 36.11 4.49
C SER A 103 6.42 35.43 3.55
N ASP A 104 5.19 35.23 4.02
CA ASP A 104 4.07 34.71 3.24
C ASP A 104 2.78 35.40 3.70
N GLU A 105 1.83 35.59 2.79
CA GLU A 105 0.56 36.24 3.06
C GLU A 105 -0.57 35.20 3.15
N MET A 106 -1.47 35.36 4.10
CA MET A 106 -2.67 34.52 4.25
C MET A 106 -3.90 35.41 4.42
N SER A 107 -4.99 35.08 3.72
CA SER A 107 -6.31 35.67 3.97
C SER A 107 -6.96 35.07 5.21
N ILE A 108 -7.54 35.92 6.06
CA ILE A 108 -8.27 35.56 7.29
C ILE A 108 -9.70 35.14 6.96
#